data_AF-A0A932V3G3-F1
#
_entry.id   AF-A0A932V3G3-F1
#
_cell.length_a   1.000
_cell.length_b   1.000
_cell.length_c   1.000
_cell.angle_alpha   90.00
_cell.angle_beta   90.00
_cell.angle_gamma   90.00
#
_symmetry.space_group_name_H-M   'P 1'
#
loop_
_entity.id
_entity.type
_entity.pdbx_description
1 polymer ?
#
loop_
_entity_poly.entity_id
_entity_poly.type
_entity_poly.pdbx_seq_one_letter_code
_entity_poly.pdbx_strand_id
1 'polypeptide(L)' 'MVVGYTKHQIITNDAGTKRGLGYRYDDNVFINAIHDWPGSAEKIQSGRKAMIVVE' A
#
# COMPACT_ATOMS: atom_id res chain seq x y z
N MET A 1 6.63 -0.93 -4.43
CA MET A 1 6.30 -0.09 -5.61
C MET A 1 5.13 -0.71 -6.36
N VAL A 2 4.14 0.10 -6.76
CA VAL A 2 3.00 -0.38 -7.57
C VAL A 2 3.45 -0.57 -9.02
N VAL A 3 3.12 -1.72 -9.61
CA VAL A 3 3.47 -2.07 -11.00
C VAL A 3 2.25 -2.37 -11.87
N GLY A 4 1.07 -2.46 -11.27
CA GLY A 4 -0.19 -2.65 -11.98
C GLY A 4 -1.38 -2.80 -11.05
N TYR A 5 -2.56 -2.91 -11.63
CA TYR A 5 -3.81 -3.12 -10.90
C TYR A 5 -4.80 -3.93 -11.73
N THR A 6 -5.76 -4.55 -11.05
CA THR A 6 -6.96 -5.14 -11.65
C THR A 6 -8.20 -4.49 -11.04
N LYS A 7 -9.40 -5.02 -11.31
CA LYS A 7 -10.65 -4.51 -10.72
C LYS A 7 -10.65 -4.51 -9.19
N HIS A 8 -9.95 -5.45 -8.55
CA HIS A 8 -10.01 -5.68 -7.10
C HIS A 8 -8.64 -5.85 -6.43
N GLN A 9 -7.55 -5.72 -7.19
CA GLN A 9 -6.21 -6.00 -6.68
C GLN A 9 -5.18 -4.98 -7.14
N ILE A 10 -4.23 -4.69 -6.27
CA ILE A 10 -3.04 -3.90 -6.58
C ILE A 10 -1.84 -4.84 -6.62
N ILE A 11 -1.06 -4.74 -7.71
CA ILE A 11 0.13 -5.54 -7.94
C ILE A 11 1.36 -4.70 -7.55
N THR A 12 2.17 -5.21 -6.63
CA THR A 12 3.37 -4.53 -6.16
C THR A 12 4.63 -5.38 -6.35
N ASN A 13 5.76 -4.68 -6.44
CA ASN A 13 7.10 -5.22 -6.27
C ASN A 13 7.69 -4.63 -4.99
N ASP A 14 7.19 -5.04 -3.83
CA ASP A 14 7.72 -4.58 -2.55
C ASP A 14 9.00 -5.37 -2.20
N ALA A 15 10.13 -4.65 -2.23
CA ALA A 15 11.42 -5.19 -1.87
C ALA A 15 11.44 -5.50 -0.37
N GLY A 16 11.85 -6.71 0.02
CA GLY A 16 11.91 -7.11 1.43
C GLY A 16 11.43 -8.53 1.73
N THR A 17 10.81 -9.21 0.75
CA THR A 17 10.52 -10.64 0.87
C THR A 17 11.07 -11.38 -0.34
N LYS A 18 11.53 -12.64 -0.15
CA LYS A 18 11.94 -13.52 -1.27
C LYS A 18 10.82 -13.77 -2.31
N ARG A 19 9.60 -13.27 -2.05
CA ARG A 19 8.37 -13.44 -2.83
C ARG A 19 7.71 -12.10 -3.23
N GLY A 20 8.41 -10.98 -3.10
CA GLY A 20 7.82 -9.64 -3.30
C GLY A 20 7.51 -9.29 -4.76
N LEU A 21 8.01 -10.06 -5.74
CA LEU A 21 7.75 -9.83 -7.16
C LEU A 21 6.30 -10.18 -7.50
N GLY A 22 5.54 -9.18 -7.96
CA GLY A 22 4.15 -9.35 -8.40
C GLY A 22 3.18 -9.71 -7.28
N TYR A 23 3.49 -9.33 -6.03
CA TYR A 23 2.59 -9.56 -4.91
C TYR A 23 1.26 -8.83 -5.14
N ARG A 24 0.15 -9.44 -4.73
CA ARG A 24 -1.21 -8.94 -4.98
C ARG A 24 -1.88 -8.65 -3.65
N TYR A 25 -2.18 -7.39 -3.40
CA TYR A 25 -3.04 -6.97 -2.31
C TYR A 25 -4.47 -6.83 -2.80
N ASP A 26 -5.45 -7.15 -1.95
CA ASP A 26 -6.81 -6.64 -2.15
C ASP A 26 -6.78 -5.11 -2.07
N ASP A 27 -7.53 -4.46 -2.94
CA ASP A 27 -7.59 -3.00 -3.06
C ASP A 27 -7.87 -2.30 -1.72
N ASN A 28 -8.83 -2.80 -0.96
CA ASN A 28 -9.19 -2.24 0.35
C ASN A 28 -8.06 -2.36 1.37
N VAL A 29 -7.32 -3.48 1.35
CA VAL A 29 -6.18 -3.68 2.26
C VAL A 29 -5.07 -2.70 1.92
N PHE A 30 -4.74 -2.58 0.63
CA PHE A 30 -3.70 -1.69 0.15
C PHE A 30 -4.02 -0.21 0.47
N ILE A 31 -5.22 0.26 0.13
CA ILE A 31 -5.64 1.66 0.33
C ILE A 31 -5.77 2.02 1.82
N ASN A 32 -6.06 1.06 2.69
CA ASN A 32 -6.10 1.31 4.13
C ASN A 32 -4.70 1.31 4.76
N ALA A 33 -3.74 0.59 4.19
CA ALA A 33 -2.36 0.60 4.66
C ALA A 33 -1.61 1.90 4.31
N ILE A 34 -2.06 2.66 3.31
CA ILE A 34 -1.41 3.92 2.92
C ILE A 34 -1.88 5.06 3.82
N HIS A 35 -1.05 5.41 4.79
CA HIS A 35 -1.22 6.58 5.64
C HIS A 35 0.08 6.96 6.34
N ASP A 36 0.22 8.24 6.68
CA ASP A 36 1.33 8.73 7.50
C ASP A 36 1.29 8.15 8.91
N TRP A 37 2.46 7.99 9.53
CA TRP A 37 2.54 7.61 10.94
C TRP A 37 1.97 8.73 11.83
N PRO A 38 0.94 8.45 12.65
CA PRO A 38 0.24 9.48 13.42
C PRO A 38 0.89 9.77 14.79
N GLY A 39 2.07 9.20 15.07
CA GLY A 39 2.77 9.39 16.35
C GLY A 39 2.45 8.34 17.42
N SER A 40 1.42 7.49 17.23
CA SER A 40 1.07 6.42 18.16
C SER A 40 0.40 5.22 17.46
N ALA A 41 0.62 4.01 17.99
CA ALA A 41 0.09 2.79 17.39
C ALA A 41 -1.43 2.67 17.55
N GLU A 42 -1.98 3.18 18.66
CA GLU A 42 -3.42 3.20 18.93
C GLU A 42 -4.19 4.05 17.91
N LYS A 43 -3.48 4.99 17.27
CA LYS A 43 -4.05 5.93 16.29
C LYS A 43 -3.71 5.57 14.86
N ILE A 44 -3.13 4.40 14.59
CA ILE A 44 -2.56 4.05 13.29
C ILE A 44 -3.51 4.33 12.11
N GLN A 45 -4.81 4.06 12.28
CA GLN A 45 -5.83 4.27 11.23
C GLN A 45 -6.19 5.74 10.95
N SER A 46 -5.71 6.69 11.75
CA SER A 46 -6.05 8.13 11.63
C SER A 46 -5.00 8.94 10.86
N GLY A 47 -3.92 8.30 10.42
CA GLY A 47 -2.90 8.96 9.60
C GLY A 47 -3.47 9.51 8.31
N ARG A 48 -2.91 10.64 7.84
CA ARG A 48 -3.30 11.23 6.56
C ARG A 48 -2.98 10.24 5.43
N LYS A 49 -3.95 9.95 4.57
CA LYS A 49 -3.74 9.15 3.36
C LYS A 49 -3.12 10.02 2.27
N ALA A 50 -1.97 9.62 1.73
CA ALA A 50 -1.29 10.31 0.64
C ALA A 50 -0.57 9.32 -0.28
N MET A 51 -0.58 9.60 -1.59
CA MET A 51 0.16 8.84 -2.59
C MET A 51 0.79 9.83 -3.58
N ILE A 52 2.03 9.55 -3.98
CA ILE A 52 2.72 10.33 -5.02
C ILE A 52 2.41 9.69 -6.37
N VAL A 53 1.95 10.50 -7.31
CA VAL A 53 1.69 10.11 -8.70
C VAL A 53 2.65 10.92 -9.59
N VAL A 54 3.33 10.24 -10.51
CA VAL A 54 4.28 10.84 -11.46
C VAL A 54 3.89 10.42 -12.88
N GLU A 55 4.15 11.30 -13.86
CA GLU A 55 3.96 11.04 -15.30
C GLU A 55 5.20 10.42 -15.94
#